data_AF-A0A2M7TNG5-F1
#
_entry.id   AF-A0A2M7TNG5-F1
#
_cell.length_a   1.000
_cell.length_b   1.000
_cell.length_c   1.000
_cell.angle_alpha   90.00
_cell.angle_beta   90.00
_cell.angle_gamma   90.00
#
_symmetry.space_group_name_H-M   'P 1'
#
loop_
_entity.id
_entity.type
_entity.pdbx_description
1 polymer ?
#
loop_
_entity_poly.entity_id
_entity_poly.type
_entity_poly.pdbx_seq_one_letter_code
_entity_poly.pdbx_strand_id
1 'polypeptide(L)'
;MRISENKLNKSFKNQIIKTFAQTLIDFKSMDEMHKFLTDFFNDSELETFAKRLSVAYYLKKGRSYENIKTNIKVSSATIATIEKLSKKPGFALAIKKMEAEEWANVWAEKIRKFVKK
;
A
#
# COMPACT_ATOMS: atom_id res chain seq x y z
N MET A 1 7.48 7.81 14.46
CA MET A 1 7.28 7.75 15.94
C MET A 1 8.31 6.82 16.60
N ARG A 2 8.95 7.20 17.72
CA ARG A 2 9.79 6.28 18.52
C ARG A 2 8.90 5.45 19.45
N ILE A 3 9.08 4.13 19.43
CA ILE A 3 8.32 3.22 20.29
C ILE A 3 9.04 3.12 21.65
N SER A 4 8.28 3.24 22.75
CA SER A 4 8.80 3.05 24.11
C SER A 4 9.22 1.61 24.38
N GLU A 5 10.21 1.41 25.25
CA GLU A 5 10.66 0.09 25.70
C GLU A 5 9.59 -0.63 26.54
N ASN A 6 8.72 0.13 27.20
CA ASN A 6 7.59 -0.42 27.95
C ASN A 6 6.53 -0.98 27.00
N LYS A 7 6.39 -2.30 27.00
CA LYS A 7 5.47 -3.01 26.11
C LYS A 7 4.02 -2.78 26.54
N LEU A 8 3.19 -2.35 25.59
CA LEU A 8 1.75 -2.31 25.76
C LEU A 8 1.20 -3.71 26.05
N ASN A 9 0.16 -3.78 26.89
CA ASN A 9 -0.62 -5.00 27.06
C ASN A 9 -1.13 -5.49 25.69
N LYS A 10 -1.10 -6.81 25.46
CA LYS A 10 -1.47 -7.42 24.17
C LYS A 10 -2.90 -7.09 23.74
N SER A 11 -3.86 -7.11 24.67
CA SER A 11 -5.26 -6.77 24.39
C SER A 11 -5.39 -5.32 23.95
N PHE A 12 -4.79 -4.41 24.71
CA PHE A 12 -4.84 -2.99 24.41
C PHE A 12 -4.14 -2.64 23.08
N LYS A 13 -3.00 -3.27 22.79
CA LYS A 13 -2.31 -3.13 21.50
C LYS A 13 -3.22 -3.55 20.34
N ASN A 14 -3.90 -4.68 20.45
CA ASN A 14 -4.82 -5.16 19.43
C ASN A 14 -6.00 -4.19 19.25
N GLN A 15 -6.52 -3.63 20.34
CA GLN A 15 -7.59 -2.64 20.29
C GLN A 15 -7.16 -1.37 19.55
N ILE A 16 -5.97 -0.82 19.86
CA ILE A 16 -5.42 0.35 19.16
C ILE A 16 -5.28 0.08 17.66
N ILE A 17 -4.71 -1.08 17.27
CA ILE A 17 -4.54 -1.45 15.86
C ILE A 17 -5.90 -1.58 15.17
N LYS A 18 -6.89 -2.17 15.84
CA LYS A 18 -8.25 -2.32 15.30
C LYS A 18 -8.92 -0.95 15.10
N THR A 19 -8.81 -0.04 16.06
CA THR A 19 -9.34 1.32 15.94
C THR A 19 -8.70 2.04 14.76
N PHE A 20 -7.37 1.97 14.63
CA PHE A 20 -6.68 2.56 13.50
C PHE A 20 -7.17 1.99 12.17
N ALA A 21 -7.27 0.66 12.05
CA ALA A 21 -7.79 0.02 10.84
C ALA A 21 -9.25 0.42 10.53
N GLN A 22 -10.10 0.55 11.56
CA GLN A 22 -11.48 1.01 11.40
C GLN A 22 -11.54 2.45 10.85
N THR A 23 -10.73 3.35 11.41
CA THR A 23 -10.66 4.73 10.91
C THR A 23 -10.24 4.77 9.43
N LEU A 24 -9.26 3.95 9.03
CA LEU A 24 -8.82 3.89 7.64
C LEU A 24 -9.92 3.43 6.66
N ILE A 25 -10.85 2.57 7.09
CA ILE A 25 -11.97 2.13 6.23
C ILE A 25 -13.18 3.07 6.26
N ASP A 26 -13.23 3.98 7.23
CA ASP A 26 -14.35 4.89 7.40
C ASP A 26 -14.29 6.08 6.42
N PHE A 27 -13.10 6.42 5.90
CA PHE A 27 -12.92 7.42 4.84
C PHE A 27 -13.73 7.09 3.60
N LYS A 28 -14.40 8.10 3.03
CA LYS A 28 -15.35 7.91 1.91
C LYS A 28 -14.81 8.37 0.56
N SER A 29 -13.70 9.10 0.55
CA SER A 29 -13.10 9.60 -0.68
C SER A 29 -11.57 9.59 -0.64
N MET A 30 -10.97 9.60 -1.84
CA MET A 30 -9.52 9.72 -1.98
C MET A 30 -8.98 11.06 -1.47
N ASP A 31 -9.77 12.14 -1.54
CA ASP A 31 -9.36 13.45 -1.03
C ASP A 31 -9.26 13.47 0.51
N GLU A 32 -10.27 12.92 1.20
CA GLU A 32 -10.24 12.75 2.65
C GLU A 32 -9.05 11.88 3.09
N MET A 33 -8.86 10.74 2.42
CA MET A 33 -7.78 9.83 2.74
C MET A 33 -6.41 10.46 2.48
N HIS A 34 -6.26 11.22 1.38
CA HIS A 34 -5.01 11.89 1.05
C HIS A 34 -4.64 12.94 2.10
N LYS A 35 -5.60 13.78 2.52
CA LYS A 35 -5.41 14.76 3.60
C LYS A 35 -4.96 14.10 4.89
N PHE A 36 -5.63 13.01 5.29
CA PHE A 36 -5.22 12.25 6.47
C PHE A 36 -3.80 11.71 6.35
N LEU A 37 -3.44 11.12 5.21
CA LEU A 37 -2.10 10.54 5.01
C LEU A 37 -0.98 11.59 5.11
N THR A 38 -1.19 12.78 4.53
CA THR A 38 -0.19 13.87 4.58
C THR A 38 -0.06 14.50 5.95
N ASP A 39 -1.13 14.54 6.74
CA ASP A 39 -1.12 15.16 8.06
C ASP A 39 -0.65 14.18 9.15
N PHE A 40 -0.93 12.87 8.98
CA PHE A 40 -0.64 11.84 9.98
C PHE A 40 0.78 11.27 9.87
N PHE A 41 1.28 11.09 8.64
CA PHE A 41 2.64 10.60 8.41
C PHE A 41 3.58 11.75 8.12
N ASN A 42 4.85 11.61 8.51
CA ASN A 42 5.88 12.45 7.90
C ASN A 42 6.23 11.94 6.48
N ASP A 43 6.86 12.81 5.69
CA ASP A 43 7.21 12.52 4.29
C ASP A 43 7.96 11.20 4.10
N SER A 44 8.90 10.91 5.00
CA SER A 44 9.73 9.69 4.92
C SER A 44 8.92 8.43 5.24
N GLU A 45 8.05 8.48 6.25
CA GLU A 45 7.14 7.38 6.60
C GLU A 45 6.17 7.12 5.45
N LEU A 46 5.52 8.16 4.93
CA LEU A 46 4.57 8.05 3.82
C LEU A 46 5.23 7.47 2.57
N GLU A 47 6.37 8.03 2.15
CA GLU A 47 7.12 7.55 0.99
C GLU A 47 7.56 6.09 1.18
N THR A 48 8.04 5.73 2.38
CA THR A 48 8.47 4.35 2.69
C THR A 48 7.33 3.36 2.55
N PHE A 49 6.14 3.67 3.08
CA PHE A 49 4.98 2.78 2.99
C PHE A 49 4.41 2.71 1.56
N ALA A 50 4.40 3.83 0.84
CA ALA A 50 4.00 3.88 -0.57
C ALA A 50 4.93 3.03 -1.44
N LYS A 51 6.26 3.21 -1.32
CA LYS A 51 7.26 2.38 -2.02
C LYS A 51 7.10 0.91 -1.69
N ARG A 52 6.81 0.55 -0.43
CA ARG A 52 6.59 -0.84 -0.01
C ARG A 52 5.45 -1.51 -0.79
N LEU A 53 4.32 -0.82 -0.96
CA LEU A 53 3.20 -1.33 -1.75
C LEU A 53 3.55 -1.41 -3.24
N SER A 54 4.20 -0.38 -3.79
CA SER A 54 4.61 -0.35 -5.20
C SER A 54 5.59 -1.48 -5.57
N VAL A 55 6.56 -1.78 -4.70
CA VAL A 55 7.48 -2.92 -4.91
C VAL A 55 6.71 -4.23 -4.94
N ALA A 56 5.81 -4.46 -3.97
CA ALA A 56 5.02 -5.69 -3.91
C ALA A 56 4.16 -5.86 -5.17
N TYR A 57 3.58 -4.76 -5.66
CA TYR A 57 2.82 -4.72 -6.90
C TYR A 57 3.69 -5.02 -8.13
N TYR A 58 4.87 -4.41 -8.24
CA TYR A 58 5.77 -4.62 -9.39
C TYR A 58 6.32 -6.05 -9.43
N LEU A 59 6.63 -6.62 -8.27
CA LEU A 59 6.98 -8.04 -8.14
C LEU A 59 5.84 -8.93 -8.64
N LYS A 60 4.59 -8.63 -8.28
CA LYS A 60 3.41 -9.37 -8.77
C LYS A 60 3.27 -9.30 -10.29
N LYS A 61 3.60 -8.15 -10.90
CA LYS A 61 3.61 -7.95 -12.36
C LYS A 61 4.83 -8.55 -13.07
N GLY A 62 5.71 -9.27 -12.36
CA GLY A 62 6.88 -9.92 -12.94
C GLY A 62 8.00 -8.96 -13.36
N ARG A 63 8.05 -7.75 -12.80
CA ARG A 63 9.16 -6.81 -13.07
C ARG A 63 10.46 -7.32 -12.46
N SER A 64 11.58 -7.13 -13.17
CA SER A 64 12.90 -7.51 -12.68
C SER A 64 13.32 -6.65 -11.49
N TYR A 65 14.18 -7.20 -10.63
CA TYR A 65 14.74 -6.49 -9.48
C TYR A 65 15.43 -5.18 -9.87
N GLU A 66 16.15 -5.16 -10.99
CA GLU A 66 16.83 -3.97 -11.50
C GLU A 66 15.84 -2.89 -11.93
N ASN A 67 14.75 -3.28 -12.61
CA ASN A 67 13.68 -2.35 -12.99
C ASN A 67 13.03 -1.73 -11.73
N ILE A 68 12.75 -2.55 -10.72
CA ILE A 68 12.14 -2.09 -9.46
C ILE A 68 13.08 -1.15 -8.72
N LYS A 69 14.37 -1.51 -8.59
CA LYS A 69 15.40 -0.68 -7.95
C LYS A 69 15.50 0.70 -8.62
N THR A 70 15.55 0.75 -9.94
CA THR A 70 15.74 1.99 -10.70
C THR A 70 14.51 2.89 -10.65
N ASN A 71 13.31 2.34 -10.75
CA ASN A 71 12.06 3.10 -10.79
C ASN A 71 11.58 3.52 -9.39
N ILE A 72 11.64 2.61 -8.40
CA ILE A 72 11.11 2.86 -7.05
C ILE A 72 12.19 3.41 -6.10
N LYS A 73 13.46 3.40 -6.53
CA LYS A 73 14.61 3.91 -5.75
C LYS A 73 14.75 3.20 -4.41
N VAL A 74 14.78 1.86 -4.44
CA VAL A 74 14.96 0.99 -3.26
C VAL A 74 16.10 0.01 -3.47
N SER A 75 16.71 -0.47 -2.38
CA SER A 75 17.80 -1.44 -2.45
C SER A 75 17.31 -2.86 -2.80
N SER A 76 18.20 -3.70 -3.36
CA SER A 76 17.88 -5.11 -3.63
C SER A 76 17.50 -5.88 -2.36
N ALA A 77 18.12 -5.57 -1.21
CA ALA A 77 17.78 -6.16 0.08
C ALA A 77 16.36 -5.78 0.53
N THR A 78 15.94 -4.55 0.26
CA THR A 78 14.57 -4.09 0.50
C THR A 78 13.57 -4.86 -0.37
N ILE A 79 13.89 -5.06 -1.66
CA ILE A 79 13.03 -5.82 -2.59
C ILE A 79 12.87 -7.26 -2.11
N ALA A 80 13.96 -7.95 -1.76
CA ALA A 80 13.93 -9.31 -1.24
C ALA A 80 13.10 -9.44 0.06
N THR A 81 13.21 -8.45 0.95
CA THR A 81 12.38 -8.39 2.17
C THR A 81 10.89 -8.28 1.81
N ILE A 82 10.54 -7.40 0.87
CA ILE A 82 9.15 -7.19 0.45
C ILE A 82 8.61 -8.41 -0.29
N GLU A 83 9.41 -9.09 -1.10
CA GLU A 83 9.03 -10.35 -1.75
C GLU A 83 8.65 -11.43 -0.74
N LYS A 84 9.37 -11.53 0.38
CA LYS A 84 8.99 -12.45 1.45
C LYS A 84 7.68 -12.02 2.14
N LEU A 85 7.48 -10.72 2.34
CA LEU A 85 6.27 -10.18 2.97
C LEU A 85 5.04 -10.27 2.07
N SER A 86 5.19 -10.14 0.76
CA SER A 86 4.08 -10.14 -0.20
C SER A 86 3.35 -11.49 -0.26
N LYS A 87 4.03 -12.56 0.14
CA LYS A 87 3.45 -13.92 0.29
C LYS A 87 2.48 -14.05 1.47
N LYS A 88 2.43 -13.06 2.39
CA LYS A 88 1.49 -13.07 3.51
C LYS A 88 0.06 -12.75 3.04
N PRO A 89 -0.98 -13.32 3.67
CA PRO A 89 -2.36 -13.20 3.21
C PRO A 89 -2.84 -11.74 3.13
N GLY A 90 -2.45 -10.88 4.07
CA GLY A 90 -2.82 -9.47 4.05
C GLY A 90 -2.27 -8.71 2.82
N PHE A 91 -1.03 -8.99 2.43
CA PHE A 91 -0.44 -8.40 1.23
C PHE A 91 -1.09 -8.94 -0.05
N ALA A 92 -1.35 -10.25 -0.11
CA ALA A 92 -2.03 -10.86 -1.24
C ALA A 92 -3.43 -10.24 -1.45
N LEU A 93 -4.16 -9.97 -0.36
CA LEU A 93 -5.45 -9.27 -0.42
C LEU A 93 -5.32 -7.85 -0.95
N ALA A 94 -4.35 -7.07 -0.44
CA ALA A 94 -4.12 -5.70 -0.90
C ALA A 94 -3.78 -5.65 -2.40
N ILE A 95 -2.87 -6.51 -2.87
CA ILE A 95 -2.48 -6.59 -4.28
C ILE A 95 -3.69 -6.96 -5.15
N LYS A 96 -4.51 -7.93 -4.72
CA LYS A 96 -5.73 -8.32 -5.45
C LYS A 96 -6.72 -7.16 -5.58
N LYS A 97 -6.85 -6.33 -4.54
CA LYS A 97 -7.69 -5.12 -4.58
C LYS A 97 -7.14 -4.10 -5.58
N MET A 98 -5.84 -3.83 -5.54
CA MET A 98 -5.18 -2.92 -6.49
C MET A 98 -5.34 -3.38 -7.95
N GLU A 99 -5.19 -4.68 -8.23
CA GLU A 99 -5.41 -5.22 -9.58
C GLU A 99 -6.85 -5.06 -10.04
N ALA A 100 -7.83 -5.28 -9.15
CA ALA A 100 -9.24 -5.08 -9.49
C ALA A 100 -9.56 -3.61 -9.81
N GLU A 101 -9.01 -2.66 -9.06
CA GLU A 101 -9.17 -1.23 -9.32
C GLU A 101 -8.49 -0.80 -10.63
N GLU A 102 -7.27 -1.29 -10.91
CA GLU A 102 -6.59 -1.05 -12.18
C GLU A 102 -7.44 -1.55 -13.36
N TRP A 103 -7.97 -2.77 -13.26
CA TRP A 103 -8.82 -3.35 -14.29
C TRP A 103 -10.13 -2.58 -14.46
N ALA A 104 -10.76 -2.15 -13.37
CA ALA A 104 -11.95 -1.31 -13.42
C ALA A 104 -11.67 0.03 -14.10
N ASN A 105 -10.55 0.67 -13.78
CA ASN A 105 -10.14 1.93 -14.40
C ASN A 105 -9.84 1.76 -15.90
N VAL A 106 -9.06 0.76 -16.28
CA VAL A 106 -8.74 0.45 -17.69
C VAL A 106 -10.00 0.12 -18.48
N TRP A 107 -10.94 -0.62 -17.88
CA TRP A 107 -12.20 -0.98 -18.52
C TRP A 107 -13.15 0.21 -18.66
N ALA A 108 -13.26 1.06 -17.63
CA ALA A 108 -14.00 2.31 -17.69
C ALA A 108 -13.46 3.24 -18.80
N GLU A 109 -12.13 3.34 -18.94
CA GLU A 109 -11.52 4.08 -20.05
C GLU A 109 -11.85 3.49 -21.43
N LYS A 110 -11.83 2.15 -21.56
CA LYS A 110 -12.20 1.47 -22.81
C LYS A 110 -13.67 1.70 -23.19
N ILE A 111 -14.59 1.60 -22.22
CA ILE A 111 -16.02 1.89 -22.43
C ILE A 111 -16.21 3.35 -22.84
N ARG A 112 -15.56 4.30 -22.15
CA ARG A 112 -15.65 5.73 -22.48
C ARG A 112 -15.16 6.04 -23.89
N LYS A 113 -14.11 5.35 -24.35
CA LYS A 113 -13.61 5.47 -25.74
C LYS A 113 -14.57 4.87 -26.76
N PHE A 114 -15.28 3.81 -26.41
CA PHE A 114 -16.24 3.14 -27.28
C PHE A 114 -17.56 3.92 -27.42
N VAL A 115 -18.03 4.55 -26.33
CA VAL A 115 -19.27 5.35 -26.32
C VAL A 115 -19.09 6.74 -26.96
N LYS A 116 -17.85 7.24 -27.07
CA LYS A 116 -17.52 8.49 -27.77
C LYS A 116 -17.33 8.33 -29.29
N LYS A 117 -17.53 7.13 -29.84
CA LYS A 117 -17.42 6.84 -31.27
C LYS A 117 -18.78 6.42 -31.80
#